data_AF-F5B8V9-F1
#
_entry.id   AF-F5B8V9-F1
#
_cell.length_a   1.000
_cell.length_b   1.000
_cell.length_c   1.000
_cell.angle_alpha   90.00
_cell.angle_beta   90.00
_cell.angle_gamma   90.00
#
_symmetry.space_group_name_H-M   'P 1'
#
loop_
_entity.id
_entity.type
_entity.pdbx_description
1 polymer ?
#
loop_
_entity_poly.entity_id
_entity_poly.type
_entity_poly.pdbx_seq_one_letter_code
_entity_poly.pdbx_strand_id
1 'polypeptide(L)'
;MAKMRVRLPMLILLLGVVFLLAASIGIAYGEKDFTKNPPKEREEEEHEPRQQPRPRQQEEQEREHRREEKHDGEPSRGRSQSEESQEEEHERRREHHREREQEQQPRPQRRQEEEEEEEEWQPRRQRPQSRREEREEREQEQGSSSGSQRGSGDERRQHRERRVHREEREQEQDSRSDSRRQRNPYHFSSNRFQTYYRNRNGQIRVLERFNQRTNRLENLQNYRIIEFQSKPNTLILPKHSDADFILVVLNGRATITIVNPDKRQVYNLEQGDALRLPAGTTSYILNPDDNQNLRVAKLAIPINNPGKLYDFYPSTTKDQQSYFSGFSKNTLEATFNTRYEEIERVLLGDDELQENEKQRRGQEQSHQDEGVIVRVSKKQIQELRKHAQSSSGEGKPSESGPFNLRSNKPIYSNKFGNFYEITPDINPQFQDLNISLTFTEINEGALLLPHYNSKAIFIVVVDEGEGNYELVGIRDQQRQQDEQEEEYEQGEEEVRRYSDKLSKGDVFIIPAGHPLSINASSNLRLLGFGINANENQRNFLAGSEDNVIKQLDREVKELTFPGSIEDVERLIKNQQQSYFANAQPQQQQQREKEGRRGRRGPISSILNALY
;
A
#
# COMPACT_ATOMS: atom_id res chain seq x y z
N MET A 1 49.84 -18.43 -42.27
CA MET A 1 48.82 -18.37 -43.34
C MET A 1 47.48 -17.97 -42.72
N ALA A 2 46.62 -17.28 -43.49
CA ALA A 2 45.20 -16.94 -43.27
C ALA A 2 44.62 -16.79 -41.82
N LYS A 3 44.18 -15.57 -41.49
CA LYS A 3 43.18 -15.27 -40.44
C LYS A 3 41.85 -14.87 -41.09
N MET A 4 40.73 -15.51 -40.73
CA MET A 4 39.35 -15.01 -40.91
C MET A 4 38.55 -15.38 -39.64
N ARG A 5 38.21 -14.42 -38.77
CA ARG A 5 37.04 -13.52 -38.84
C ARG A 5 35.69 -14.25 -38.66
N VAL A 6 35.18 -14.22 -37.43
CA VAL A 6 33.75 -14.36 -37.14
C VAL A 6 33.27 -13.05 -36.51
N ARG A 7 32.34 -12.36 -37.19
CA ARG A 7 31.61 -11.19 -36.67
C ARG A 7 30.11 -11.44 -36.87
N LEU A 8 29.56 -12.36 -36.07
CA LEU A 8 28.15 -12.75 -36.15
C LEU A 8 27.19 -12.11 -35.10
N PRO A 9 27.61 -11.62 -33.91
CA PRO A 9 26.63 -11.23 -32.88
C PRO A 9 25.90 -9.90 -33.15
N MET A 10 26.49 -8.97 -33.92
CA MET A 10 25.89 -7.65 -34.18
C MET A 10 24.71 -7.68 -35.17
N LEU A 11 24.69 -8.63 -36.10
CA LEU A 11 23.63 -8.68 -37.12
C LEU A 11 22.30 -9.17 -36.53
N ILE A 12 22.37 -10.11 -35.59
CA ILE A 12 21.21 -10.67 -34.88
C ILE A 12 20.59 -9.61 -33.96
N LEU A 13 21.42 -8.81 -33.27
CA LEU A 13 20.95 -7.71 -32.42
C LEU A 13 20.20 -6.63 -33.22
N LEU A 14 20.71 -6.27 -34.41
CA LEU A 14 20.09 -5.29 -35.30
C LEU A 14 18.74 -5.78 -35.88
N LEU A 15 18.62 -7.07 -36.21
CA LEU A 15 17.35 -7.67 -36.66
C LEU A 15 16.27 -7.67 -35.56
N GLY A 16 16.64 -7.90 -34.29
CA GLY A 16 15.70 -7.84 -33.17
C GLY A 16 15.11 -6.44 -32.93
N VAL A 17 15.91 -5.39 -33.08
CA VAL A 17 15.45 -4.00 -32.89
C VAL A 17 14.49 -3.55 -33.99
N VAL A 18 14.71 -3.97 -35.25
CA VAL A 18 13.81 -3.66 -36.37
C VAL A 18 12.44 -4.34 -36.20
N PHE A 19 12.40 -5.57 -35.67
CA PHE A 19 11.13 -6.28 -35.44
C PHE A 19 10.27 -5.65 -34.35
N LEU A 20 10.88 -5.14 -33.27
CA LEU A 20 10.17 -4.43 -32.20
C LEU A 20 9.58 -3.09 -32.68
N LEU A 21 10.32 -2.35 -33.52
CA LEU A 21 9.81 -1.10 -34.10
C LEU A 21 8.65 -1.34 -35.09
N ALA A 22 8.70 -2.43 -35.88
CA ALA A 22 7.60 -2.79 -36.78
C ALA A 22 6.32 -3.16 -36.02
N ALA A 23 6.42 -3.88 -34.89
CA ALA A 23 5.28 -4.21 -34.05
C ALA A 23 4.61 -2.96 -33.43
N SER A 24 5.40 -1.96 -33.02
CA SER A 24 4.87 -0.71 -32.44
C SER A 24 4.15 0.20 -33.45
N ILE A 25 4.41 0.07 -34.74
CA ILE A 25 3.75 0.88 -35.80
C ILE A 25 2.46 0.20 -36.29
N GLY A 26 2.35 -1.13 -36.20
CA GLY A 26 1.18 -1.91 -36.64
C GLY A 26 -0.08 -1.75 -35.78
N ILE A 27 0.01 -1.18 -34.58
CA ILE A 27 -1.13 -1.00 -33.66
C ILE A 27 -1.78 0.40 -33.82
N ALA A 28 -1.17 1.31 -34.60
CA ALA A 28 -1.63 2.69 -34.74
C ALA A 28 -2.53 2.98 -35.97
N TYR A 29 -2.79 1.98 -36.83
CA TYR A 29 -3.58 2.17 -38.06
C TYR A 29 -4.52 0.97 -38.34
N GLY A 30 -5.81 1.17 -38.04
CA GLY A 30 -6.89 0.19 -38.16
C GLY A 30 -7.72 0.22 -36.86
N GLU A 31 -9.04 0.36 -36.86
CA GLU A 31 -10.01 0.08 -37.91
C GLU A 31 -11.19 1.08 -37.81
N LYS A 32 -11.65 1.60 -38.96
CA LYS A 32 -12.86 2.44 -39.06
C LYS A 32 -13.98 1.63 -39.70
N ASP A 33 -15.19 1.87 -39.21
CA ASP A 33 -16.48 1.61 -39.86
C ASP A 33 -16.77 0.16 -40.32
N PHE A 34 -17.64 -0.56 -39.59
CA PHE A 34 -18.74 -1.29 -40.23
C PHE A 34 -19.91 -1.63 -39.28
N THR A 35 -20.96 -0.80 -39.33
CA THR A 35 -22.25 -1.05 -38.66
C THR A 35 -23.19 -1.89 -39.55
N LYS A 36 -23.61 -3.09 -39.13
CA LYS A 36 -24.78 -3.80 -39.70
C LYS A 36 -25.53 -4.64 -38.66
N ASN A 37 -26.77 -4.23 -38.35
CA ASN A 37 -27.77 -5.07 -37.66
C ASN A 37 -28.61 -5.87 -38.67
N PRO A 38 -29.06 -7.09 -38.33
CA PRO A 38 -30.26 -7.72 -38.89
C PRO A 38 -31.53 -7.37 -38.08
N PRO A 39 -32.75 -7.68 -38.59
CA PRO A 39 -33.98 -6.97 -38.20
C PRO A 39 -34.86 -7.66 -37.13
N LYS A 40 -35.92 -6.92 -36.74
CA LYS A 40 -36.98 -7.26 -35.79
C LYS A 40 -37.95 -8.33 -36.31
N GLU A 41 -38.55 -9.07 -35.39
CA GLU A 41 -39.93 -9.56 -35.50
C GLU A 41 -40.76 -9.07 -34.28
N ARG A 42 -42.09 -9.02 -34.45
CA ARG A 42 -43.08 -8.47 -33.50
C ARG A 42 -44.17 -9.51 -33.24
N GLU A 43 -44.61 -9.61 -31.99
CA GLU A 43 -46.00 -9.84 -31.54
C GLU A 43 -46.09 -8.97 -30.25
N GLU A 44 -46.87 -7.90 -30.10
CA GLU A 44 -48.29 -7.60 -30.37
C GLU A 44 -49.28 -8.46 -29.56
N GLU A 45 -49.65 -7.97 -28.37
CA GLU A 45 -51.04 -8.01 -27.90
C GLU A 45 -51.35 -6.83 -26.95
N GLU A 46 -52.58 -6.33 -27.00
CA GLU A 46 -53.04 -5.08 -26.38
C GLU A 46 -53.80 -5.32 -25.06
N HIS A 47 -53.86 -4.32 -24.15
CA HIS A 47 -55.15 -3.78 -23.67
C HIS A 47 -55.04 -2.53 -22.77
N GLU A 48 -55.55 -1.43 -23.33
CA GLU A 48 -56.22 -0.22 -22.81
C GLU A 48 -55.95 0.46 -21.43
N PRO A 49 -56.16 1.82 -21.33
CA PRO A 49 -55.82 2.63 -20.15
C PRO A 49 -57.02 3.29 -19.42
N ARG A 50 -56.84 3.75 -18.15
CA ARG A 50 -57.68 4.82 -17.54
C ARG A 50 -57.10 5.54 -16.29
N GLN A 51 -56.63 6.77 -16.52
CA GLN A 51 -56.87 8.04 -15.77
C GLN A 51 -56.64 8.22 -14.23
N GLN A 52 -55.73 9.18 -13.93
CA GLN A 52 -55.80 10.27 -12.91
C GLN A 52 -55.66 9.98 -11.38
N PRO A 53 -55.32 10.99 -10.52
CA PRO A 53 -54.40 12.15 -10.70
C PRO A 53 -53.44 12.44 -9.49
N ARG A 54 -52.56 13.47 -9.61
CA ARG A 54 -51.62 13.98 -8.57
C ARG A 54 -52.27 14.86 -7.48
N PRO A 55 -51.58 15.03 -6.33
CA PRO A 55 -51.24 16.35 -5.74
C PRO A 55 -49.69 16.52 -5.68
N ARG A 56 -49.04 17.67 -5.98
CA ARG A 56 -49.11 19.07 -5.48
C ARG A 56 -48.53 19.30 -4.07
N GLN A 57 -47.26 19.71 -4.06
CA GLN A 57 -46.51 20.55 -3.11
C GLN A 57 -45.19 20.87 -3.86
N GLN A 58 -45.15 21.76 -4.87
CA GLN A 58 -45.17 23.24 -4.81
C GLN A 58 -44.12 23.77 -3.82
N GLU A 59 -43.00 24.34 -4.30
CA GLU A 59 -42.89 25.68 -4.94
C GLU A 59 -43.30 26.82 -3.99
N GLU A 60 -42.66 26.90 -2.80
CA GLU A 60 -43.04 27.86 -1.76
C GLU A 60 -41.85 28.52 -1.01
N GLN A 61 -40.63 28.50 -1.59
CA GLN A 61 -39.44 29.14 -0.97
C GLN A 61 -38.60 30.08 -1.89
N GLU A 62 -39.06 30.39 -3.11
CA GLU A 62 -38.32 31.27 -4.05
C GLU A 62 -39.09 32.55 -4.48
N ARG A 63 -40.22 32.89 -3.84
CA ARG A 63 -41.12 33.97 -4.33
C ARG A 63 -41.71 34.94 -3.31
N GLU A 64 -41.16 35.05 -2.11
CA GLU A 64 -41.40 36.24 -1.26
C GLU A 64 -40.27 37.27 -1.42
N HIS A 65 -40.61 38.55 -1.25
CA HIS A 65 -39.73 39.72 -1.42
C HIS A 65 -39.18 40.03 -2.83
N ARG A 66 -40.07 40.07 -3.85
CA ARG A 66 -39.89 40.99 -5.00
C ARG A 66 -41.20 41.64 -5.47
N ARG A 67 -41.63 42.64 -4.70
CA ARG A 67 -42.55 43.78 -4.94
C ARG A 67 -42.39 44.61 -3.65
N GLU A 68 -42.17 45.92 -3.63
CA GLU A 68 -42.65 46.97 -4.54
C GLU A 68 -41.55 47.97 -4.94
N GLU A 69 -41.71 48.59 -6.11
CA GLU A 69 -40.87 49.69 -6.59
C GLU A 69 -41.50 51.05 -6.17
N LYS A 70 -40.67 52.07 -5.84
CA LYS A 70 -40.57 53.33 -6.63
C LYS A 70 -39.78 54.49 -5.99
N HIS A 71 -38.92 55.07 -6.84
CA HIS A 71 -38.50 56.48 -6.95
C HIS A 71 -37.67 57.21 -5.86
N ASP A 72 -36.39 57.37 -6.22
CA ASP A 72 -35.64 58.64 -6.41
C ASP A 72 -35.29 59.59 -5.24
N GLY A 73 -33.98 59.89 -5.11
CA GLY A 73 -33.43 60.96 -4.28
C GLY A 73 -31.91 60.83 -4.07
N GLU A 74 -31.11 61.56 -4.86
CA GLU A 74 -29.63 61.43 -4.94
C GLU A 74 -28.84 62.34 -3.94
N PRO A 75 -27.48 62.36 -3.85
CA PRO A 75 -26.80 62.11 -2.56
C PRO A 75 -25.78 63.19 -2.10
N SER A 76 -25.24 63.07 -0.87
CA SER A 76 -23.86 63.56 -0.55
C SER A 76 -23.27 63.13 0.83
N ARG A 77 -22.17 62.38 0.77
CA ARG A 77 -20.88 62.46 1.52
C ARG A 77 -20.84 62.91 3.01
N GLY A 78 -20.25 62.06 3.87
CA GLY A 78 -19.60 62.44 5.14
C GLY A 78 -19.62 61.34 6.23
N ARG A 79 -18.76 60.30 6.15
CA ARG A 79 -17.47 60.12 6.88
C ARG A 79 -17.59 59.63 8.35
N SER A 80 -16.90 58.52 8.63
CA SER A 80 -16.55 57.88 9.94
C SER A 80 -17.68 57.39 10.85
N GLN A 81 -17.94 56.06 10.84
CA GLN A 81 -18.45 55.18 11.93
C GLN A 81 -18.84 53.80 11.35
N SER A 82 -17.91 52.87 11.06
CA SER A 82 -18.30 51.55 10.48
C SER A 82 -17.36 50.33 10.53
N GLU A 83 -16.12 50.37 11.05
CA GLU A 83 -15.20 49.20 10.92
C GLU A 83 -14.68 48.60 12.25
N GLU A 84 -14.11 49.35 13.21
CA GLU A 84 -13.46 48.74 14.39
C GLU A 84 -14.42 48.23 15.50
N SER A 85 -15.55 48.89 15.73
CA SER A 85 -16.36 48.66 16.94
C SER A 85 -17.23 47.39 16.94
N GLN A 86 -17.26 46.61 15.86
CA GLN A 86 -17.86 45.26 15.83
C GLN A 86 -16.80 44.15 15.93
N GLU A 87 -15.52 44.43 15.66
CA GLU A 87 -14.43 43.49 15.93
C GLU A 87 -14.22 43.31 17.44
N GLU A 88 -14.38 44.38 18.23
CA GLU A 88 -14.28 44.34 19.70
C GLU A 88 -15.27 43.39 20.39
N GLU A 89 -16.45 43.15 19.81
CA GLU A 89 -17.46 42.25 20.40
C GLU A 89 -17.24 40.78 20.00
N HIS A 90 -16.65 40.54 18.82
CA HIS A 90 -16.47 39.18 18.30
C HIS A 90 -15.21 38.46 18.79
N GLU A 91 -14.17 39.19 19.21
CA GLU A 91 -12.94 38.59 19.77
C GLU A 91 -12.95 38.41 21.29
N ARG A 92 -13.49 39.37 22.06
CA ARG A 92 -13.59 39.24 23.53
C ARG A 92 -14.46 38.02 23.94
N ARG A 93 -15.46 37.67 23.12
CA ARG A 93 -16.25 36.42 23.26
C ARG A 93 -15.46 35.14 22.97
N ARG A 94 -14.34 35.21 22.25
CA ARG A 94 -13.45 34.06 21.96
C ARG A 94 -12.39 33.86 23.05
N GLU A 95 -11.90 34.91 23.69
CA GLU A 95 -10.98 34.80 24.83
C GLU A 95 -11.69 34.24 26.07
N HIS A 96 -12.84 34.82 26.45
CA HIS A 96 -13.57 34.40 27.66
C HIS A 96 -14.11 32.95 27.60
N HIS A 97 -14.16 32.33 26.41
CA HIS A 97 -14.46 30.91 26.23
C HIS A 97 -13.21 30.00 26.22
N ARG A 98 -12.01 30.56 25.98
CA ARG A 98 -10.73 29.82 26.09
C ARG A 98 -10.23 29.75 27.52
N GLU A 99 -10.40 30.82 28.30
CA GLU A 99 -9.96 30.86 29.70
C GLU A 99 -10.74 29.88 30.59
N ARG A 100 -12.02 29.63 30.29
CA ARG A 100 -12.95 28.90 31.18
C ARG A 100 -12.83 27.37 31.20
N GLU A 101 -12.06 26.76 30.30
CA GLU A 101 -11.85 25.30 30.27
C GLU A 101 -10.37 24.90 30.27
N GLN A 102 -9.44 25.87 30.19
CA GLN A 102 -8.08 25.70 30.67
C GLN A 102 -7.99 25.69 32.22
N GLU A 103 -9.08 26.05 32.92
CA GLU A 103 -9.15 26.20 34.38
C GLU A 103 -8.86 24.94 35.21
N GLN A 104 -8.84 23.72 34.64
CA GLN A 104 -8.68 22.47 35.42
C GLN A 104 -7.70 21.45 34.79
N GLN A 105 -6.41 21.81 34.76
CA GLN A 105 -5.27 20.88 34.65
C GLN A 105 -5.10 20.03 35.94
N PRO A 106 -4.21 19.01 36.01
CA PRO A 106 -3.36 18.41 34.97
C PRO A 106 -3.53 16.88 34.81
N ARG A 107 -3.20 16.31 33.64
CA ARG A 107 -3.03 14.85 33.47
C ARG A 107 -1.66 14.50 32.86
N PRO A 108 -0.82 13.69 33.55
CA PRO A 108 0.49 13.25 33.04
C PRO A 108 0.47 12.31 31.81
N GLN A 109 -0.70 11.87 31.34
CA GLN A 109 -0.83 10.73 30.43
C GLN A 109 -0.33 11.01 28.99
N ARG A 110 -0.43 12.24 28.47
CA ARG A 110 -0.01 12.55 27.09
C ARG A 110 1.49 12.33 26.81
N ARG A 111 2.36 12.48 27.82
CA ARG A 111 3.79 12.19 27.65
C ARG A 111 4.06 10.70 27.50
N GLN A 112 3.29 9.86 28.18
CA GLN A 112 3.39 8.41 28.04
C GLN A 112 2.87 7.96 26.68
N GLU A 113 1.80 8.57 26.15
CA GLU A 113 1.33 8.31 24.79
C GLU A 113 2.37 8.72 23.72
N GLU A 114 3.04 9.87 23.87
CA GLU A 114 4.13 10.28 22.97
C GLU A 114 5.38 9.38 23.09
N GLU A 115 5.75 8.96 24.31
CA GLU A 115 6.85 8.01 24.55
C GLU A 115 6.54 6.59 24.03
N GLU A 116 5.30 6.09 24.19
CA GLU A 116 4.85 4.80 23.66
C GLU A 116 4.74 4.81 22.12
N GLU A 117 4.28 5.91 21.51
CA GLU A 117 4.38 6.06 20.04
C GLU A 117 5.85 6.06 19.60
N GLU A 118 6.75 6.80 20.27
CA GLU A 118 8.18 6.79 19.93
C GLU A 118 8.86 5.43 20.12
N GLU A 119 8.40 4.58 21.05
CA GLU A 119 8.80 3.17 21.12
C GLU A 119 8.28 2.36 19.92
N GLU A 120 7.04 2.58 19.44
CA GLU A 120 6.55 1.93 18.20
C GLU A 120 7.38 2.33 16.97
N TRP A 121 7.94 3.55 16.96
CA TRP A 121 8.84 4.05 15.92
C TRP A 121 10.29 3.51 16.01
N GLN A 122 10.64 2.70 17.02
CA GLN A 122 11.99 2.14 17.22
C GLN A 122 12.01 0.59 17.25
N PRO A 123 12.66 -0.09 16.28
CA PRO A 123 12.90 -1.53 16.40
C PRO A 123 13.75 -1.83 17.63
N ARG A 124 13.32 -2.75 18.51
CA ARG A 124 14.10 -3.18 19.70
C ARG A 124 15.51 -3.63 19.31
N ARG A 125 16.50 -2.74 19.46
CA ARG A 125 17.87 -2.94 18.98
C ARG A 125 18.66 -3.88 19.88
N GLN A 126 18.78 -5.13 19.44
CA GLN A 126 20.03 -5.86 19.66
C GLN A 126 21.13 -5.19 18.82
N ARG A 127 21.81 -4.23 19.46
CA ARG A 127 23.13 -3.59 19.25
C ARG A 127 23.68 -3.08 17.88
N PRO A 128 24.10 -3.86 16.84
CA PRO A 128 25.09 -3.37 15.86
C PRO A 128 24.84 -2.03 15.16
N GLN A 129 23.58 -1.64 14.98
CA GLN A 129 23.21 -0.41 14.23
C GLN A 129 23.75 0.89 14.85
N SER A 130 23.96 0.99 16.16
CA SER A 130 24.41 2.26 16.79
C SER A 130 25.79 2.71 16.29
N ARG A 131 26.67 1.77 15.90
CA ARG A 131 27.98 2.08 15.31
C ARG A 131 27.91 2.65 13.89
N ARG A 132 26.81 2.48 13.17
CA ARG A 132 26.64 3.05 11.82
C ARG A 132 26.18 4.51 11.92
N GLU A 133 25.25 4.80 12.83
CA GLU A 133 24.77 6.15 13.10
C GLU A 133 25.85 7.04 13.74
N GLU A 134 26.56 6.57 14.77
CA GLU A 134 27.73 7.30 15.32
C GLU A 134 28.79 7.61 14.25
N ARG A 135 28.91 6.75 13.23
CA ARG A 135 29.86 6.93 12.15
C ARG A 135 29.37 7.96 11.12
N GLU A 136 28.08 7.96 10.80
CA GLU A 136 27.49 8.97 9.90
C GLU A 136 27.44 10.37 10.54
N GLU A 137 27.23 10.48 11.84
CA GLU A 137 27.36 11.75 12.57
C GLU A 137 28.82 12.23 12.57
N ARG A 138 29.79 11.37 12.90
CA ARG A 138 31.22 11.74 12.87
C ARG A 138 31.74 12.07 11.48
N GLU A 139 31.26 11.41 10.42
CA GLU A 139 31.62 11.74 9.04
C GLU A 139 30.98 13.06 8.57
N GLN A 140 29.84 13.49 9.15
CA GLN A 140 29.26 14.82 8.92
C GLN A 140 29.97 15.93 9.72
N GLU A 141 30.27 15.71 11.00
CA GLU A 141 31.02 16.68 11.82
C GLU A 141 32.43 16.94 11.26
N GLN A 142 33.13 15.90 10.79
CA GLN A 142 34.48 16.05 10.23
C GLN A 142 34.51 16.58 8.79
N GLY A 143 33.39 16.50 8.06
CA GLY A 143 33.25 17.12 6.72
C GLY A 143 33.03 18.63 6.74
N SER A 144 32.72 19.23 7.90
CA SER A 144 32.21 20.61 8.00
C SER A 144 33.29 21.71 8.10
N SER A 145 34.58 21.39 7.85
CA SER A 145 35.70 22.31 8.09
C SER A 145 36.69 22.44 6.93
N SER A 146 36.21 22.57 5.69
CA SER A 146 37.03 23.11 4.59
C SER A 146 36.24 23.65 3.40
N GLY A 147 36.47 24.93 3.07
CA GLY A 147 36.51 25.42 1.69
C GLY A 147 35.21 25.46 0.88
N SER A 148 34.69 26.68 0.68
CA SER A 148 33.69 27.00 -0.36
C SER A 148 34.13 26.49 -1.75
N GLN A 149 33.48 25.43 -2.24
CA GLN A 149 33.43 25.11 -3.66
C GLN A 149 31.98 24.80 -4.06
N ARG A 150 31.48 25.53 -5.08
CA ARG A 150 30.20 25.27 -5.74
C ARG A 150 30.28 23.98 -6.55
N GLY A 151 30.16 22.83 -5.87
CA GLY A 151 30.05 21.53 -6.52
C GLY A 151 28.76 21.45 -7.33
N SER A 152 28.85 20.97 -8.57
CA SER A 152 27.70 20.90 -9.47
C SER A 152 26.67 19.87 -9.01
N GLY A 153 25.43 19.98 -9.48
CA GLY A 153 24.37 18.99 -9.19
C GLY A 153 24.79 17.55 -9.51
N ASP A 154 25.64 17.36 -10.52
CA ASP A 154 26.22 16.07 -10.88
C ASP A 154 27.11 15.47 -9.78
N GLU A 155 27.86 16.27 -9.02
CA GLU A 155 28.68 15.74 -7.92
C GLU A 155 27.81 15.22 -6.78
N ARG A 156 26.77 15.97 -6.38
CA ARG A 156 25.80 15.50 -5.38
C ARG A 156 25.01 14.29 -5.87
N ARG A 157 24.62 14.25 -7.15
CA ARG A 157 23.96 13.10 -7.76
C ARG A 157 24.85 11.86 -7.77
N GLN A 158 26.10 11.99 -8.24
CA GLN A 158 27.09 10.91 -8.16
C GLN A 158 27.35 10.48 -6.72
N HIS A 159 27.34 11.39 -5.75
CA HIS A 159 27.51 11.04 -4.34
C HIS A 159 26.31 10.24 -3.79
N ARG A 160 25.08 10.54 -4.22
CA ARG A 160 23.87 9.77 -3.87
C ARG A 160 23.85 8.41 -4.56
N GLU A 161 24.18 8.35 -5.86
CA GLU A 161 24.29 7.10 -6.62
C GLU A 161 25.42 6.20 -6.07
N ARG A 162 26.58 6.76 -5.71
CA ARG A 162 27.66 6.04 -5.02
C ARG A 162 27.27 5.60 -3.62
N ARG A 163 26.49 6.38 -2.86
CA ARG A 163 25.98 5.99 -1.55
C ARG A 163 25.03 4.80 -1.66
N VAL A 164 24.06 4.85 -2.58
CA VAL A 164 23.17 3.72 -2.88
C VAL A 164 23.98 2.49 -3.33
N HIS A 165 24.95 2.62 -4.24
CA HIS A 165 25.79 1.48 -4.66
C HIS A 165 26.71 0.95 -3.55
N ARG A 166 27.16 1.80 -2.62
CA ARG A 166 27.94 1.37 -1.46
C ARG A 166 27.07 0.64 -0.45
N GLU A 167 25.87 1.14 -0.19
CA GLU A 167 24.87 0.50 0.66
C GLU A 167 24.41 -0.84 0.04
N GLU A 168 24.22 -0.92 -1.28
CA GLU A 168 23.98 -2.19 -2.00
C GLU A 168 25.12 -3.20 -1.80
N ARG A 169 26.39 -2.77 -1.92
CA ARG A 169 27.57 -3.65 -1.71
C ARG A 169 27.76 -4.06 -0.25
N GLU A 170 27.55 -3.15 0.70
CA GLU A 170 27.61 -3.47 2.13
C GLU A 170 26.48 -4.45 2.50
N GLN A 171 25.28 -4.30 1.91
CA GLN A 171 24.18 -5.26 2.06
C GLN A 171 24.45 -6.62 1.38
N GLU A 172 25.09 -6.65 0.20
CA GLU A 172 25.51 -7.92 -0.42
C GLU A 172 26.52 -8.68 0.45
N GLN A 173 27.40 -7.97 1.18
CA GLN A 173 28.32 -8.59 2.14
C GLN A 173 27.60 -9.04 3.43
N ASP A 174 26.76 -8.20 4.03
CA ASP A 174 26.01 -8.56 5.24
C ASP A 174 25.06 -9.74 4.97
N SER A 175 24.37 -9.76 3.82
CA SER A 175 23.49 -10.86 3.39
C SER A 175 24.24 -12.18 3.21
N ARG A 176 25.49 -12.14 2.71
CA ARG A 176 26.37 -13.31 2.63
C ARG A 176 26.87 -13.76 4.01
N SER A 177 26.95 -12.86 5.00
CA SER A 177 27.43 -13.17 6.35
C SER A 177 26.38 -13.84 7.26
N ASP A 178 25.09 -13.51 7.06
CA ASP A 178 23.95 -14.03 7.86
C ASP A 178 23.51 -15.46 7.45
N SER A 179 24.26 -16.09 6.53
CA SER A 179 23.92 -17.30 5.76
C SER A 179 24.04 -18.64 6.49
N ARG A 180 24.49 -18.66 7.76
CA ARG A 180 24.84 -19.91 8.49
C ARG A 180 23.79 -20.44 9.48
N ARG A 181 22.63 -19.79 9.59
CA ARG A 181 21.45 -20.38 10.23
C ARG A 181 20.36 -20.51 9.20
N GLN A 182 19.58 -21.59 9.31
CA GLN A 182 18.65 -22.12 8.31
C GLN A 182 17.38 -21.25 8.17
N ARG A 183 17.58 -19.96 7.91
CA ARG A 183 16.56 -18.89 7.90
C ARG A 183 15.64 -19.10 6.70
N ASN A 184 14.34 -19.07 6.96
CA ASN A 184 13.30 -19.15 5.95
C ASN A 184 13.52 -18.07 4.87
N PRO A 185 13.70 -18.41 3.58
CA PRO A 185 13.94 -17.41 2.55
C PRO A 185 12.67 -16.65 2.16
N TYR A 186 11.49 -17.13 2.57
CA TYR A 186 10.19 -16.57 2.21
C TYR A 186 9.62 -15.60 3.28
N HIS A 187 10.22 -15.48 4.47
CA HIS A 187 9.78 -14.56 5.54
C HIS A 187 10.67 -13.32 5.65
N PHE A 188 10.14 -12.15 5.35
CA PHE A 188 10.81 -10.86 5.47
C PHE A 188 10.27 -10.12 6.70
N SER A 189 10.94 -10.32 7.83
CA SER A 189 10.65 -9.59 9.07
C SER A 189 10.67 -8.07 8.86
N SER A 190 9.81 -7.33 9.55
CA SER A 190 9.62 -5.87 9.39
C SER A 190 10.89 -5.01 9.53
N ASN A 191 11.96 -5.55 10.13
CA ASN A 191 13.29 -4.95 10.21
C ASN A 191 14.15 -5.08 8.91
N ARG A 192 13.68 -5.81 7.90
CA ARG A 192 14.27 -5.91 6.54
C ARG A 192 13.90 -4.72 5.65
N PHE A 193 13.00 -3.85 6.12
CA PHE A 193 12.71 -2.56 5.49
C PHE A 193 13.86 -1.57 5.72
N GLN A 194 14.33 -0.96 4.63
CA GLN A 194 15.31 0.11 4.65
C GLN A 194 14.59 1.46 4.64
N THR A 195 14.99 2.37 5.51
CA THR A 195 14.41 3.72 5.56
C THR A 195 14.95 4.52 4.39
N TYR A 196 14.09 4.81 3.41
CA TYR A 196 14.43 5.60 2.22
C TYR A 196 14.32 7.10 2.49
N TYR A 197 13.39 7.48 3.37
CA TYR A 197 13.22 8.85 3.85
C TYR A 197 12.62 8.84 5.27
N ARG A 198 13.04 9.76 6.14
CA ARG A 198 12.44 9.96 7.46
C ARG A 198 12.63 11.40 7.92
N ASN A 199 11.58 11.97 8.50
CA ASN A 199 11.65 13.18 9.32
C ASN A 199 10.64 13.08 10.48
N ARG A 200 10.49 14.15 11.27
CA ARG A 200 9.55 14.18 12.41
C ARG A 200 8.07 14.00 12.05
N ASN A 201 7.71 14.22 10.77
CA ASN A 201 6.34 14.15 10.26
C ASN A 201 5.99 12.76 9.70
N GLY A 202 6.97 11.89 9.42
CA GLY A 202 6.73 10.54 8.90
C GLY A 202 7.97 9.87 8.31
N GLN A 203 7.76 8.67 7.75
CA GLN A 203 8.81 7.89 7.08
C GLN A 203 8.30 7.17 5.83
N ILE A 204 9.22 6.93 4.90
CA ILE A 204 9.05 6.05 3.75
C ILE A 204 10.13 4.98 3.86
N ARG A 205 9.71 3.71 3.86
CA ARG A 205 10.60 2.55 3.94
C ARG A 205 10.37 1.63 2.76
N VAL A 206 11.42 1.01 2.25
CA VAL A 206 11.35 0.08 1.11
C VAL A 206 11.96 -1.26 1.52
N LEU A 207 11.28 -2.36 1.21
CA LEU A 207 11.77 -3.70 1.50
C LEU A 207 13.00 -4.05 0.64
N GLU A 208 13.94 -4.83 1.17
CA GLU A 208 15.04 -5.45 0.41
C GLU A 208 14.51 -6.18 -0.85
N ARG A 209 15.30 -6.29 -1.92
CA ARG A 209 14.82 -6.92 -3.17
C ARG A 209 14.67 -8.43 -2.94
N PHE A 210 13.55 -9.01 -3.35
CA PHE A 210 13.26 -10.44 -3.13
C PHE A 210 14.36 -11.37 -3.66
N ASN A 211 14.91 -11.06 -4.84
CA ASN A 211 15.97 -11.82 -5.48
C ASN A 211 17.36 -11.67 -4.83
N GLN A 212 17.59 -10.68 -3.96
CA GLN A 212 18.83 -10.58 -3.17
C GLN A 212 18.89 -11.62 -2.05
N ARG A 213 17.73 -12.11 -1.59
CA ARG A 213 17.65 -13.09 -0.49
C ARG A 213 17.71 -14.54 -0.96
N THR A 214 17.17 -14.83 -2.15
CA THR A 214 17.22 -16.15 -2.78
C THR A 214 16.97 -16.04 -4.27
N ASN A 215 17.71 -16.81 -5.06
CA ASN A 215 17.48 -17.05 -6.50
C ASN A 215 16.08 -17.61 -6.79
N ARG A 216 15.51 -18.42 -5.89
CA ARG A 216 14.09 -18.87 -5.93
C ARG A 216 13.03 -17.77 -6.07
N LEU A 217 13.37 -16.50 -5.80
CA LEU A 217 12.47 -15.36 -5.94
C LEU A 217 12.89 -14.41 -7.09
N GLU A 218 13.67 -14.91 -8.06
CA GLU A 218 14.07 -14.15 -9.25
C GLU A 218 12.88 -13.64 -10.08
N ASN A 219 11.79 -14.42 -10.16
CA ASN A 219 10.54 -13.97 -10.80
C ASN A 219 9.90 -12.74 -10.12
N LEU A 220 10.30 -12.42 -8.88
CA LEU A 220 9.87 -11.21 -8.18
C LEU A 220 10.86 -10.04 -8.29
N GLN A 221 11.92 -10.14 -9.12
CA GLN A 221 12.97 -9.12 -9.20
C GLN A 221 12.48 -7.72 -9.60
N ASN A 222 11.35 -7.62 -10.31
CA ASN A 222 10.75 -6.34 -10.72
C ASN A 222 9.65 -5.82 -9.77
N TYR A 223 9.52 -6.40 -8.58
CA TYR A 223 8.53 -5.96 -7.59
C TYR A 223 9.23 -5.44 -6.33
N ARG A 224 8.76 -4.32 -5.79
CA ARG A 224 9.20 -3.78 -4.50
C ARG A 224 7.98 -3.48 -3.62
N ILE A 225 8.11 -3.71 -2.32
CA ILE A 225 7.13 -3.25 -1.33
C ILE A 225 7.66 -1.97 -0.69
N ILE A 226 6.82 -0.95 -0.65
CA ILE A 226 7.07 0.34 -0.01
C ILE A 226 6.02 0.55 1.07
N GLU A 227 6.46 0.87 2.29
CA GLU A 227 5.58 1.40 3.32
C GLU A 227 5.78 2.90 3.46
N PHE A 228 4.67 3.64 3.51
CA PHE A 228 4.63 5.04 3.90
C PHE A 228 3.82 5.18 5.18
N GLN A 229 4.34 5.98 6.12
CA GLN A 229 3.70 6.26 7.39
C GLN A 229 3.84 7.76 7.71
N SER A 230 2.77 8.42 8.16
CA SER A 230 2.82 9.85 8.51
C SER A 230 1.87 10.29 9.61
N LYS A 231 2.30 11.31 10.36
CA LYS A 231 1.58 11.92 11.47
C LYS A 231 0.32 12.68 11.02
N PRO A 232 -0.63 12.98 11.92
CA PRO A 232 -1.79 13.82 11.62
C PRO A 232 -1.41 15.16 10.99
N ASN A 233 -2.26 15.65 10.07
CA ASN A 233 -2.09 16.94 9.38
C ASN A 233 -0.76 17.06 8.61
N THR A 234 -0.42 16.06 7.81
CA THR A 234 0.82 16.03 7.01
C THR A 234 0.58 15.76 5.53
N LEU A 235 1.50 16.19 4.68
CA LEU A 235 1.43 16.06 3.22
C LEU A 235 2.78 15.55 2.69
N ILE A 236 2.76 14.47 1.90
CA ILE A 236 3.88 14.16 1.01
C ILE A 236 3.83 15.16 -0.15
N LEU A 237 4.92 15.88 -0.39
CA LEU A 237 5.03 16.83 -1.50
C LEU A 237 4.81 16.14 -2.86
N PRO A 238 4.32 16.86 -3.89
CA PRO A 238 4.08 16.31 -5.22
C PRO A 238 5.32 15.64 -5.81
N LYS A 239 5.13 14.45 -6.41
CA LYS A 239 6.16 13.76 -7.19
C LYS A 239 5.55 12.86 -8.26
N HIS A 240 6.36 12.48 -9.25
CA HIS A 240 6.12 11.29 -10.07
C HIS A 240 7.24 10.26 -9.85
N SER A 241 7.09 9.06 -10.39
CA SER A 241 8.11 7.99 -10.34
C SER A 241 8.12 7.21 -11.65
N ASP A 242 9.23 6.54 -11.95
CA ASP A 242 9.38 5.62 -13.08
C ASP A 242 8.90 4.20 -12.76
N ALA A 243 7.82 4.09 -11.96
CA ALA A 243 7.21 2.85 -11.53
C ALA A 243 5.67 2.98 -11.50
N ASP A 244 4.98 1.92 -11.94
CA ASP A 244 3.56 1.73 -11.60
C ASP A 244 3.45 1.43 -10.10
N PHE A 245 2.43 1.99 -9.44
CA PHE A 245 2.10 1.63 -8.06
C PHE A 245 0.68 1.10 -7.92
N ILE A 246 0.53 0.08 -7.06
CA ILE A 246 -0.77 -0.25 -6.44
C ILE A 246 -0.67 0.17 -4.98
N LEU A 247 -1.43 1.20 -4.61
CA LEU A 247 -1.49 1.77 -3.26
C LEU A 247 -2.65 1.13 -2.49
N VAL A 248 -2.43 0.78 -1.21
CA VAL A 248 -3.48 0.33 -0.28
C VAL A 248 -3.35 1.05 1.07
N VAL A 249 -4.44 1.65 1.56
CA VAL A 249 -4.49 2.28 2.88
C VAL A 249 -4.68 1.21 3.95
N LEU A 250 -3.67 1.01 4.79
CA LEU A 250 -3.65 0.01 5.86
C LEU A 250 -4.33 0.52 7.14
N ASN A 251 -4.09 1.77 7.51
CA ASN A 251 -4.67 2.42 8.69
C ASN A 251 -4.77 3.93 8.47
N GLY A 252 -5.78 4.56 9.08
CA GLY A 252 -6.03 5.98 8.92
C GLY A 252 -6.82 6.32 7.66
N ARG A 253 -6.84 7.62 7.33
CA ARG A 253 -7.49 8.18 6.14
C ARG A 253 -6.49 9.02 5.37
N ALA A 254 -6.69 9.13 4.07
CA ALA A 254 -5.88 9.97 3.21
C ALA A 254 -6.74 10.81 2.26
N THR A 255 -6.16 11.86 1.71
CA THR A 255 -6.64 12.45 0.46
C THR A 255 -5.50 12.42 -0.53
N ILE A 256 -5.67 11.68 -1.63
CA ILE A 256 -4.71 11.67 -2.74
C ILE A 256 -5.17 12.62 -3.84
N THR A 257 -4.24 13.38 -4.38
CA THR A 257 -4.47 14.13 -5.62
C THR A 257 -3.59 13.56 -6.72
N ILE A 258 -4.21 13.28 -7.86
CA ILE A 258 -3.60 12.84 -9.10
C ILE A 258 -3.61 14.03 -10.07
N VAL A 259 -2.46 14.38 -10.62
CA VAL A 259 -2.27 15.51 -11.54
C VAL A 259 -1.82 14.96 -12.91
N ASN A 260 -2.73 15.04 -13.88
CA ASN A 260 -2.47 14.80 -15.30
C ASN A 260 -2.35 16.15 -16.02
N PRO A 261 -1.84 16.22 -17.27
CA PRO A 261 -1.64 17.48 -18.00
C PRO A 261 -2.88 18.39 -18.06
N ASP A 262 -4.05 17.81 -18.38
CA ASP A 262 -5.29 18.58 -18.60
C ASP A 262 -6.30 18.52 -17.43
N LYS A 263 -6.06 17.65 -16.43
CA LYS A 263 -7.00 17.39 -15.35
C LYS A 263 -6.33 16.98 -14.04
N ARG A 264 -6.89 17.43 -12.91
CA ARG A 264 -6.61 16.88 -11.58
C ARG A 264 -7.80 16.08 -11.07
N GLN A 265 -7.54 14.96 -10.43
CA GLN A 265 -8.53 14.12 -9.75
C GLN A 265 -8.14 14.06 -8.27
N VAL A 266 -9.10 14.28 -7.36
CA VAL A 266 -8.85 14.30 -5.92
C VAL A 266 -9.76 13.26 -5.28
N TYR A 267 -9.18 12.35 -4.50
CA TYR A 267 -9.91 11.25 -3.87
C TYR A 267 -9.65 11.22 -2.36
N ASN A 268 -10.70 11.13 -1.56
CA ASN A 268 -10.62 10.66 -0.18
C ASN A 268 -10.45 9.14 -0.19
N LEU A 269 -9.52 8.63 0.61
CA LEU A 269 -9.26 7.21 0.81
C LEU A 269 -9.45 6.85 2.28
N GLU A 270 -10.16 5.76 2.52
CA GLU A 270 -10.39 5.16 3.84
C GLU A 270 -9.64 3.83 4.00
N GLN A 271 -9.73 3.21 5.18
CA GLN A 271 -9.03 1.96 5.45
C GLN A 271 -9.51 0.83 4.52
N GLY A 272 -8.57 0.16 3.87
CA GLY A 272 -8.84 -0.87 2.86
C GLY A 272 -9.08 -0.31 1.46
N ASP A 273 -9.05 1.00 1.24
CA ASP A 273 -9.09 1.55 -0.12
C ASP A 273 -7.79 1.26 -0.86
N ALA A 274 -7.95 0.79 -2.09
CA ALA A 274 -6.88 0.52 -3.03
C ALA A 274 -7.04 1.37 -4.31
N LEU A 275 -5.91 1.71 -4.91
CA LEU A 275 -5.84 2.59 -6.09
C LEU A 275 -4.58 2.32 -6.90
N ARG A 276 -4.70 2.20 -8.22
CA ARG A 276 -3.54 2.25 -9.12
C ARG A 276 -3.08 3.69 -9.36
N LEU A 277 -1.77 3.91 -9.33
CA LEU A 277 -1.12 5.12 -9.80
C LEU A 277 -0.19 4.74 -10.96
N PRO A 278 -0.54 5.10 -12.22
CA PRO A 278 0.30 4.78 -13.36
C PRO A 278 1.70 5.41 -13.29
N ALA A 279 2.71 4.77 -13.89
CA ALA A 279 4.06 5.31 -14.00
C ALA A 279 4.06 6.72 -14.64
N GLY A 280 4.94 7.61 -14.15
CA GLY A 280 4.99 9.01 -14.58
C GLY A 280 3.87 9.92 -14.04
N THR A 281 2.85 9.38 -13.37
CA THR A 281 1.75 10.17 -12.80
C THR A 281 2.23 11.05 -11.65
N THR A 282 2.03 12.37 -11.76
CA THR A 282 2.32 13.29 -10.63
C THR A 282 1.22 13.18 -9.58
N SER A 283 1.59 12.93 -8.32
CA SER A 283 0.63 12.82 -7.23
C SER A 283 1.19 13.33 -5.90
N TYR A 284 0.28 13.69 -4.98
CA TYR A 284 0.57 14.01 -3.58
C TYR A 284 -0.46 13.38 -2.64
N ILE A 285 -0.06 13.06 -1.42
CA ILE A 285 -0.88 12.36 -0.42
C ILE A 285 -0.92 13.20 0.86
N LEU A 286 -2.11 13.60 1.25
CA LEU A 286 -2.43 14.29 2.50
C LEU A 286 -2.94 13.28 3.54
N ASN A 287 -2.41 13.28 4.76
CA ASN A 287 -3.11 12.80 5.95
C ASN A 287 -3.93 13.97 6.51
N PRO A 288 -5.27 13.99 6.33
CA PRO A 288 -6.11 15.09 6.75
C PRO A 288 -6.62 14.94 8.20
N ASP A 289 -6.22 13.87 8.90
CA ASP A 289 -6.75 13.55 10.22
C ASP A 289 -6.14 14.44 11.33
N ASP A 290 -6.83 14.49 12.45
CA ASP A 290 -6.48 15.28 13.63
C ASP A 290 -5.60 14.48 14.59
N ASN A 291 -5.86 13.17 14.72
CA ASN A 291 -5.29 12.31 15.76
C ASN A 291 -4.77 10.96 15.22
N GLN A 292 -5.16 10.54 14.01
CA GLN A 292 -4.78 9.23 13.49
C GLN A 292 -3.55 9.27 12.57
N ASN A 293 -2.55 8.44 12.89
CA ASN A 293 -1.41 8.16 12.00
C ASN A 293 -1.87 7.38 10.75
N LEU A 294 -1.46 7.85 9.57
CA LEU A 294 -1.73 7.20 8.28
C LEU A 294 -0.65 6.14 8.00
N ARG A 295 -1.05 4.89 7.69
CA ARG A 295 -0.18 3.82 7.17
C ARG A 295 -0.66 3.37 5.80
N VAL A 296 0.25 3.26 4.84
CA VAL A 296 -0.01 2.88 3.45
C VAL A 296 1.03 1.89 2.98
N ALA A 297 0.58 0.76 2.43
CA ALA A 297 1.44 -0.14 1.66
C ALA A 297 1.34 0.20 0.16
N LYS A 298 2.44 0.02 -0.57
CA LYS A 298 2.46 0.08 -2.03
C LYS A 298 3.24 -1.09 -2.59
N LEU A 299 2.67 -1.78 -3.57
CA LEU A 299 3.44 -2.56 -4.52
C LEU A 299 3.94 -1.60 -5.61
N ALA A 300 5.24 -1.61 -5.88
CA ALA A 300 5.88 -0.84 -6.94
C ALA A 300 6.43 -1.76 -8.03
N ILE A 301 6.20 -1.39 -9.28
CA ILE A 301 6.61 -2.11 -10.49
C ILE A 301 7.45 -1.14 -11.35
N PRO A 302 8.78 -1.11 -11.18
CA PRO A 302 9.63 -0.22 -11.96
C PRO A 302 9.59 -0.51 -13.46
N ILE A 303 9.65 0.55 -14.26
CA ILE A 303 9.61 0.48 -15.73
C ILE A 303 11.01 0.35 -16.32
N ASN A 304 11.99 1.12 -15.81
CA ASN A 304 13.31 1.23 -16.43
C ASN A 304 14.29 0.12 -16.02
N ASN A 305 14.35 -0.22 -14.73
CA ASN A 305 15.39 -1.07 -14.16
C ASN A 305 14.78 -2.06 -13.15
N PRO A 306 14.92 -3.39 -13.35
CA PRO A 306 14.31 -4.39 -12.47
C PRO A 306 14.56 -4.17 -10.98
N GLY A 307 13.51 -3.79 -10.26
CA GLY A 307 13.53 -3.56 -8.81
C GLY A 307 14.22 -2.26 -8.36
N LYS A 308 14.63 -1.37 -9.26
CA LYS A 308 15.14 -0.01 -8.94
C LYS A 308 14.16 1.04 -9.46
N LEU A 309 13.61 1.86 -8.55
CA LEU A 309 12.76 3.01 -8.87
C LEU A 309 13.39 4.31 -8.39
N TYR A 310 12.99 5.41 -9.02
CA TYR A 310 13.37 6.77 -8.67
C TYR A 310 12.12 7.65 -8.49
N ASP A 311 12.18 8.54 -7.52
CA ASP A 311 11.16 9.56 -7.31
C ASP A 311 11.65 10.92 -7.83
N PHE A 312 10.82 11.56 -8.64
CA PHE A 312 11.11 12.84 -9.29
C PHE A 312 10.21 13.92 -8.71
N TYR A 313 10.81 14.84 -7.96
CA TYR A 313 10.12 15.93 -7.29
C TYR A 313 10.36 17.27 -7.99
N PRO A 314 9.32 18.10 -8.19
CA PRO A 314 9.45 19.45 -8.71
C PRO A 314 9.90 20.46 -7.64
N SER A 315 9.86 20.09 -6.36
CA SER A 315 10.25 20.93 -5.23
C SER A 315 11.69 20.66 -4.78
N THR A 316 12.46 21.73 -4.60
CA THR A 316 13.67 21.67 -3.78
C THR A 316 13.30 21.64 -2.31
N THR A 317 14.00 20.80 -1.55
CA THR A 317 13.97 20.76 -0.09
C THR A 317 15.40 20.54 0.41
N LYS A 318 15.61 20.45 1.73
CA LYS A 318 16.91 20.13 2.31
C LYS A 318 17.50 18.80 1.83
N ASP A 319 16.64 17.80 1.60
CA ASP A 319 17.04 16.41 1.35
C ASP A 319 17.10 16.06 -0.16
N GLN A 320 16.65 16.97 -1.03
CA GLN A 320 16.57 16.74 -2.47
C GLN A 320 16.45 18.06 -3.25
N GLN A 321 17.05 18.10 -4.44
CA GLN A 321 16.84 19.20 -5.38
C GLN A 321 15.62 18.92 -6.27
N SER A 322 14.95 19.98 -6.70
CA SER A 322 13.97 19.92 -7.78
C SER A 322 14.59 19.31 -9.04
N TYR A 323 13.88 18.46 -9.78
CA TYR A 323 14.35 17.98 -11.09
C TYR A 323 14.57 19.13 -12.09
N PHE A 324 13.98 20.31 -11.87
CA PHE A 324 14.24 21.49 -12.70
C PHE A 324 15.72 21.94 -12.64
N SER A 325 16.46 21.64 -11.56
CA SER A 325 17.89 21.98 -11.46
C SER A 325 18.78 21.21 -12.44
N GLY A 326 18.26 20.12 -13.05
CA GLY A 326 18.96 19.35 -14.07
C GLY A 326 18.97 19.98 -15.47
N PHE A 327 18.21 21.05 -15.71
CA PHE A 327 18.19 21.75 -16.99
C PHE A 327 19.18 22.93 -17.01
N SER A 328 19.71 23.26 -18.20
CA SER A 328 20.60 24.41 -18.36
C SER A 328 19.87 25.73 -18.08
N LYS A 329 20.60 26.77 -17.67
CA LYS A 329 20.02 28.11 -17.44
C LYS A 329 19.23 28.60 -18.65
N ASN A 330 19.84 28.55 -19.84
CA ASN A 330 19.21 28.92 -21.11
C ASN A 330 17.93 28.12 -21.39
N THR A 331 17.90 26.83 -21.05
CA THR A 331 16.70 25.98 -21.20
C THR A 331 15.59 26.47 -20.28
N LEU A 332 15.89 26.74 -19.01
CA LEU A 332 14.91 27.21 -18.03
C LEU A 332 14.38 28.60 -18.38
N GLU A 333 15.24 29.55 -18.75
CA GLU A 333 14.85 30.89 -19.20
C GLU A 333 13.93 30.83 -20.43
N ALA A 334 14.28 29.99 -21.42
CA ALA A 334 13.43 29.77 -22.60
C ALA A 334 12.11 29.04 -22.27
N THR A 335 12.08 28.18 -21.25
CA THR A 335 10.88 27.42 -20.83
C THR A 335 9.89 28.30 -20.07
N PHE A 336 10.37 29.12 -19.13
CA PHE A 336 9.53 29.97 -18.28
C PHE A 336 9.38 31.41 -18.78
N ASN A 337 10.10 31.80 -19.83
CA ASN A 337 10.10 33.15 -20.43
C ASN A 337 10.36 34.27 -19.39
N THR A 338 11.28 34.02 -18.46
CA THR A 338 11.79 35.01 -17.50
C THR A 338 13.28 34.76 -17.24
N ARG A 339 13.94 35.71 -16.55
CA ARG A 339 15.36 35.65 -16.20
C ARG A 339 15.63 34.56 -15.17
N TYR A 340 16.80 33.94 -15.25
CA TYR A 340 17.17 32.82 -14.38
C TYR A 340 17.08 33.15 -12.89
N GLU A 341 17.43 34.37 -12.46
CA GLU A 341 17.36 34.77 -11.05
C GLU A 341 15.93 34.70 -10.47
N GLU A 342 14.90 34.89 -11.30
CA GLU A 342 13.51 34.74 -10.88
C GLU A 342 13.11 33.26 -10.77
N ILE A 343 13.59 32.41 -11.68
CA ILE A 343 13.37 30.96 -11.66
C ILE A 343 14.06 30.34 -10.44
N GLU A 344 15.30 30.74 -10.18
CA GLU A 344 16.12 30.31 -9.04
C GLU A 344 15.40 30.65 -7.72
N ARG A 345 15.03 31.93 -7.53
CA ARG A 345 14.30 32.41 -6.36
C ARG A 345 12.93 31.74 -6.14
N VAL A 346 12.18 31.42 -7.20
CA VAL A 346 10.78 30.97 -7.09
C VAL A 346 10.63 29.44 -7.10
N LEU A 347 11.43 28.71 -7.89
CA LEU A 347 11.25 27.26 -8.10
C LEU A 347 12.39 26.41 -7.54
N LEU A 348 13.64 26.90 -7.59
CA LEU A 348 14.80 26.13 -7.15
C LEU A 348 15.16 26.39 -5.69
N GLY A 349 14.80 27.56 -5.16
CA GLY A 349 15.25 28.06 -3.87
C GLY A 349 16.63 28.70 -4.02
N ASP A 350 16.79 29.88 -3.43
CA ASP A 350 18.07 30.59 -3.39
C ASP A 350 18.83 30.18 -2.12
N ASP A 351 20.03 29.62 -2.26
CA ASP A 351 20.85 29.13 -1.14
C ASP A 351 21.13 30.27 -0.14
N GLU A 352 21.34 31.49 -0.63
CA GLU A 352 21.59 32.67 0.23
C GLU A 352 20.33 33.11 0.99
N LEU A 353 19.12 32.91 0.43
CA LEU A 353 17.88 33.24 1.13
C LEU A 353 17.52 32.21 2.21
N GLN A 354 17.82 30.92 2.00
CA GLN A 354 17.55 29.88 3.00
C GLN A 354 18.38 30.07 4.29
N GLU A 355 19.64 30.51 4.19
CA GLU A 355 20.44 30.84 5.38
C GLU A 355 19.91 32.09 6.10
N ASN A 356 19.54 33.13 5.35
CA ASN A 356 18.97 34.36 5.91
C ASN A 356 17.59 34.15 6.56
N GLU A 357 16.72 33.28 6.00
CA GLU A 357 15.44 32.93 6.63
C GLU A 357 15.64 32.08 7.91
N LYS A 358 16.63 31.17 7.94
CA LYS A 358 16.97 30.40 9.15
C LYS A 358 17.44 31.31 10.28
N GLN A 359 18.21 32.36 9.97
CA GLN A 359 18.59 33.37 10.97
C GLN A 359 17.39 34.23 11.43
N ARG A 360 16.44 34.53 10.54
CA ARG A 360 15.28 35.39 10.84
C ARG A 360 14.12 34.70 11.57
N ARG A 361 13.88 33.40 11.35
CA ARG A 361 12.75 32.67 11.98
C ARG A 361 13.10 32.02 13.32
N GLY A 362 14.37 32.04 13.72
CA GLY A 362 14.85 31.33 14.90
C GLY A 362 14.93 29.82 14.67
N GLN A 363 15.89 29.17 15.34
CA GLN A 363 16.19 27.74 15.14
C GLN A 363 14.99 26.82 15.43
N GLU A 364 14.08 27.22 16.31
CA GLU A 364 12.93 26.37 16.71
C GLU A 364 11.78 26.34 15.70
N GLN A 365 11.67 27.32 14.78
CA GLN A 365 10.61 27.36 13.76
C GLN A 365 11.09 26.93 12.36
N SER A 366 12.38 27.04 12.04
CA SER A 366 12.89 26.70 10.70
C SER A 366 12.94 25.19 10.43
N HIS A 367 13.34 24.37 11.41
CA HIS A 367 13.43 22.90 11.27
C HIS A 367 12.08 22.17 11.14
N GLN A 368 10.96 22.90 11.09
CA GLN A 368 9.65 22.32 11.30
C GLN A 368 9.08 21.56 10.10
N ASP A 369 9.47 21.94 8.88
CA ASP A 369 8.98 21.36 7.62
C ASP A 369 10.10 21.13 6.59
N GLU A 370 11.34 20.93 7.05
CA GLU A 370 12.51 20.68 6.20
C GLU A 370 12.48 19.28 5.56
N GLY A 371 11.75 19.11 4.45
CA GLY A 371 11.84 17.90 3.61
C GLY A 371 10.56 17.52 2.85
N VAL A 372 10.42 16.26 2.42
CA VAL A 372 9.33 15.82 1.52
C VAL A 372 8.01 15.47 2.21
N ILE A 373 7.98 15.40 3.54
CA ILE A 373 6.77 15.23 4.35
C ILE A 373 6.63 16.46 5.25
N VAL A 374 5.66 17.33 4.94
CA VAL A 374 5.45 18.63 5.60
C VAL A 374 4.16 18.65 6.40
N ARG A 375 4.04 19.51 7.42
CA ARG A 375 2.79 19.77 8.13
C ARG A 375 1.89 20.69 7.31
N VAL A 376 0.59 20.59 7.54
CA VAL A 376 -0.44 21.35 6.82
C VAL A 376 -1.44 21.93 7.81
N SER A 377 -1.78 23.22 7.66
CA SER A 377 -2.79 23.87 8.51
C SER A 377 -4.21 23.39 8.18
N LYS A 378 -5.14 23.49 9.15
CA LYS A 378 -6.56 23.13 8.94
C LYS A 378 -7.20 23.84 7.73
N LYS A 379 -6.85 25.11 7.51
CA LYS A 379 -7.34 25.88 6.35
C LYS A 379 -6.85 25.31 5.02
N GLN A 380 -5.57 24.93 4.94
CA GLN A 380 -5.01 24.26 3.76
C GLN A 380 -5.64 22.87 3.56
N ILE A 381 -5.89 22.09 4.62
CA ILE A 381 -6.59 20.80 4.54
C ILE A 381 -8.00 20.99 3.95
N GLN A 382 -8.74 22.00 4.40
CA GLN A 382 -10.08 22.30 3.88
C GLN A 382 -10.04 22.64 2.37
N GLU A 383 -9.13 23.52 1.94
CA GLU A 383 -9.01 23.86 0.51
C GLU A 383 -8.54 22.68 -0.36
N LEU A 384 -7.56 21.90 0.10
CA LEU A 384 -7.06 20.72 -0.63
C LEU A 384 -8.13 19.63 -0.80
N ARG A 385 -9.09 19.53 0.14
CA ARG A 385 -10.17 18.52 0.12
C ARG A 385 -11.46 19.00 -0.52
N LYS A 386 -11.59 20.28 -0.87
CA LYS A 386 -12.82 20.92 -1.38
C LYS A 386 -13.45 20.23 -2.59
N HIS A 387 -12.65 19.54 -3.39
CA HIS A 387 -13.08 18.81 -4.59
C HIS A 387 -12.82 17.29 -4.49
N ALA A 388 -12.57 16.77 -3.29
CA ALA A 388 -12.26 15.35 -3.07
C ALA A 388 -13.52 14.48 -3.19
N GLN A 389 -13.51 13.55 -4.13
CA GLN A 389 -14.52 12.49 -4.27
C GLN A 389 -14.21 11.37 -3.27
N SER A 390 -15.21 10.81 -2.60
CA SER A 390 -15.01 9.57 -1.83
C SER A 390 -14.91 8.35 -2.76
N SER A 391 -14.37 7.25 -2.26
CA SER A 391 -14.51 5.93 -2.88
C SER A 391 -15.97 5.64 -3.26
N SER A 392 -16.20 5.09 -4.44
CA SER A 392 -17.53 4.59 -4.79
C SER A 392 -17.89 3.43 -3.85
N GLY A 393 -18.96 3.59 -3.07
CA GLY A 393 -19.58 2.48 -2.33
C GLY A 393 -20.14 1.40 -3.25
N GLU A 394 -20.61 0.29 -2.67
CA GLU A 394 -21.07 -0.94 -3.35
C GLU A 394 -21.57 -0.74 -4.79
N GLY A 395 -20.75 -1.13 -5.76
CA GLY A 395 -20.96 -0.86 -7.18
C GLY A 395 -19.74 -1.27 -8.02
N LYS A 396 -19.88 -1.25 -9.36
CA LYS A 396 -18.79 -1.61 -10.28
C LYS A 396 -17.53 -0.78 -9.96
N PRO A 397 -16.34 -1.39 -9.86
CA PRO A 397 -15.12 -0.64 -9.60
C PRO A 397 -14.90 0.42 -10.67
N SER A 398 -14.54 1.62 -10.23
CA SER A 398 -14.22 2.72 -11.13
C SER A 398 -13.04 2.35 -12.03
N GLU A 399 -13.11 2.69 -13.32
CA GLU A 399 -12.02 2.47 -14.28
C GLU A 399 -10.70 3.18 -13.87
N SER A 400 -10.77 4.20 -13.01
CA SER A 400 -9.59 4.95 -12.55
C SER A 400 -9.65 5.51 -11.11
N GLY A 401 -10.80 5.42 -10.44
CA GLY A 401 -10.95 5.85 -9.04
C GLY A 401 -10.65 4.75 -8.02
N PRO A 402 -10.50 5.08 -6.73
CA PRO A 402 -10.26 4.09 -5.69
C PRO A 402 -11.48 3.19 -5.45
N PHE A 403 -11.23 2.01 -4.93
CA PHE A 403 -12.23 1.02 -4.54
C PHE A 403 -11.79 0.35 -3.22
N ASN A 404 -12.72 -0.04 -2.37
CA ASN A 404 -12.40 -0.68 -1.10
C ASN A 404 -12.24 -2.19 -1.28
N LEU A 405 -11.22 -2.79 -0.66
CA LEU A 405 -11.02 -4.26 -0.69
C LEU A 405 -12.17 -5.05 -0.06
N ARG A 406 -13.00 -4.42 0.79
CA ARG A 406 -14.22 -5.01 1.36
C ARG A 406 -15.50 -4.63 0.60
N SER A 407 -15.43 -3.97 -0.57
CA SER A 407 -16.63 -3.55 -1.33
C SER A 407 -17.43 -4.72 -1.91
N ASN A 408 -16.77 -5.87 -2.10
CA ASN A 408 -17.39 -7.10 -2.54
C ASN A 408 -17.63 -8.03 -1.34
N LYS A 409 -18.58 -8.96 -1.49
CA LYS A 409 -18.74 -10.05 -0.53
C LYS A 409 -17.44 -10.86 -0.45
N PRO A 410 -17.04 -11.34 0.74
CA PRO A 410 -15.88 -12.22 0.86
C PRO A 410 -16.14 -13.52 0.09
N ILE A 411 -15.14 -13.99 -0.65
CA ILE A 411 -15.21 -15.25 -1.40
C ILE A 411 -15.23 -16.48 -0.48
N TYR A 412 -14.61 -16.35 0.70
CA TYR A 412 -14.70 -17.32 1.79
C TYR A 412 -15.05 -16.59 3.08
N SER A 413 -16.08 -17.04 3.78
CA SER A 413 -16.44 -16.48 5.08
C SER A 413 -17.06 -17.54 5.97
N ASN A 414 -16.64 -17.56 7.24
CA ASN A 414 -17.35 -18.25 8.31
C ASN A 414 -17.01 -17.57 9.65
N LYS A 415 -17.47 -18.14 10.78
CA LYS A 415 -17.23 -17.58 12.14
C LYS A 415 -15.76 -17.43 12.57
N PHE A 416 -14.81 -17.97 11.81
CA PHE A 416 -13.37 -17.96 12.08
C PHE A 416 -12.58 -16.96 11.21
N GLY A 417 -13.18 -16.41 10.14
CA GLY A 417 -12.49 -15.45 9.28
C GLY A 417 -13.24 -15.12 7.99
N ASN A 418 -12.74 -14.08 7.32
CA ASN A 418 -13.19 -13.59 6.01
C ASN A 418 -12.01 -13.51 5.05
N PHE A 419 -12.25 -13.86 3.78
CA PHE A 419 -11.29 -13.70 2.69
C PHE A 419 -11.94 -12.90 1.56
N TYR A 420 -11.44 -11.71 1.30
CA TYR A 420 -11.84 -10.85 0.20
C TYR A 420 -10.79 -10.92 -0.91
N GLU A 421 -11.22 -10.92 -2.17
CA GLU A 421 -10.32 -10.92 -3.32
C GLU A 421 -10.89 -10.05 -4.45
N ILE A 422 -10.03 -9.22 -5.03
CA ILE A 422 -10.28 -8.42 -6.23
C ILE A 422 -9.32 -8.92 -7.30
N THR A 423 -9.83 -9.66 -8.27
CA THR A 423 -9.06 -10.27 -9.37
C THR A 423 -8.98 -9.35 -10.59
N PRO A 424 -8.05 -9.60 -11.54
CA PRO A 424 -7.90 -8.81 -12.77
C PRO A 424 -9.15 -8.70 -13.65
N ASP A 425 -10.06 -9.68 -13.58
CA ASP A 425 -11.35 -9.70 -14.30
C ASP A 425 -12.46 -8.90 -13.60
N ILE A 426 -12.34 -8.69 -12.28
CA ILE A 426 -13.29 -7.89 -11.50
C ILE A 426 -13.00 -6.39 -11.66
N ASN A 427 -11.72 -5.98 -11.64
CA ASN A 427 -11.32 -4.59 -11.68
C ASN A 427 -10.36 -4.28 -12.84
N PRO A 428 -10.77 -3.44 -13.82
CA PRO A 428 -9.96 -3.16 -15.01
C PRO A 428 -8.62 -2.48 -14.70
N GLN A 429 -8.46 -1.82 -13.54
CA GLN A 429 -7.20 -1.16 -13.16
C GLN A 429 -6.00 -2.13 -13.08
N PHE A 430 -6.24 -3.43 -12.87
CA PHE A 430 -5.19 -4.45 -12.71
C PHE A 430 -5.18 -5.51 -13.83
N GLN A 431 -6.02 -5.35 -14.86
CA GLN A 431 -6.15 -6.33 -15.92
C GLN A 431 -4.86 -6.48 -16.74
N ASP A 432 -4.24 -5.35 -17.09
CA ASP A 432 -2.94 -5.25 -17.78
C ASP A 432 -1.75 -5.61 -16.87
N LEU A 433 -1.83 -5.29 -15.58
CA LEU A 433 -0.82 -5.67 -14.59
C LEU A 433 -0.84 -7.17 -14.25
N ASN A 434 -1.96 -7.87 -14.51
CA ASN A 434 -2.18 -9.28 -14.13
C ASN A 434 -1.98 -9.52 -12.61
N ILE A 435 -2.55 -8.64 -11.78
CA ILE A 435 -2.42 -8.67 -10.31
C ILE A 435 -3.79 -8.76 -9.63
N SER A 436 -3.92 -9.63 -8.62
CA SER A 436 -5.04 -9.58 -7.68
C SER A 436 -4.64 -8.92 -6.36
N LEU A 437 -5.62 -8.34 -5.67
CA LEU A 437 -5.50 -7.92 -4.29
C LEU A 437 -6.37 -8.80 -3.40
N THR A 438 -5.79 -9.32 -2.33
CA THR A 438 -6.50 -10.07 -1.30
C THR A 438 -6.45 -9.35 0.04
N PHE A 439 -7.57 -9.41 0.77
CA PHE A 439 -7.64 -8.91 2.14
C PHE A 439 -8.23 -10.01 3.02
N THR A 440 -7.46 -10.49 3.99
CA THR A 440 -7.83 -11.64 4.82
C THR A 440 -7.89 -11.24 6.28
N GLU A 441 -9.01 -11.59 6.92
CA GLU A 441 -9.24 -11.42 8.36
C GLU A 441 -9.33 -12.82 8.97
N ILE A 442 -8.43 -13.13 9.90
CA ILE A 442 -8.41 -14.42 10.63
C ILE A 442 -8.61 -14.10 12.11
N ASN A 443 -9.66 -14.65 12.72
CA ASN A 443 -9.98 -14.40 14.12
C ASN A 443 -8.97 -15.09 15.06
N GLU A 444 -8.81 -14.58 16.28
CA GLU A 444 -7.94 -15.21 17.29
C GLU A 444 -8.28 -16.70 17.49
N GLY A 445 -7.25 -17.55 17.43
CA GLY A 445 -7.39 -19.01 17.55
C GLY A 445 -7.93 -19.71 16.30
N ALA A 446 -8.10 -19.00 15.18
CA ALA A 446 -8.47 -19.58 13.90
C ALA A 446 -7.26 -19.97 13.04
N LEU A 447 -7.52 -20.92 12.14
CA LEU A 447 -6.61 -21.49 11.15
C LEU A 447 -7.20 -21.31 9.75
N LEU A 448 -6.50 -20.62 8.86
CA LEU A 448 -6.72 -20.73 7.41
C LEU A 448 -6.19 -22.09 6.96
N LEU A 449 -7.11 -22.96 6.53
CA LEU A 449 -6.84 -24.37 6.22
C LEU A 449 -5.76 -24.52 5.15
N PRO A 450 -5.00 -25.63 5.17
CA PRO A 450 -4.00 -25.93 4.16
C PRO A 450 -4.53 -25.81 2.73
N HIS A 451 -3.89 -24.97 1.91
CA HIS A 451 -4.25 -24.73 0.51
C HIS A 451 -3.05 -24.30 -0.32
N TYR A 452 -3.15 -24.35 -1.65
CA TYR A 452 -2.16 -23.77 -2.58
C TYR A 452 -2.84 -22.93 -3.66
N ASN A 453 -2.08 -22.00 -4.25
CA ASN A 453 -2.50 -21.21 -5.40
C ASN A 453 -1.95 -21.85 -6.69
N SER A 454 -2.77 -21.99 -7.74
CA SER A 454 -2.40 -22.76 -8.93
C SER A 454 -1.26 -22.13 -9.72
N LYS A 455 -1.23 -20.79 -9.85
CA LYS A 455 -0.22 -20.08 -10.65
C LYS A 455 0.17 -18.68 -10.15
N ALA A 456 -0.59 -18.10 -9.21
CA ALA A 456 -0.23 -16.81 -8.63
C ALA A 456 0.83 -16.95 -7.54
N ILE A 457 1.79 -16.02 -7.52
CA ILE A 457 2.75 -15.83 -6.43
C ILE A 457 2.22 -14.70 -5.56
N PHE A 458 1.94 -14.95 -4.28
CA PHE A 458 1.44 -13.91 -3.38
C PHE A 458 2.58 -13.28 -2.56
N ILE A 459 2.65 -11.95 -2.59
CA ILE A 459 3.42 -11.12 -1.66
C ILE A 459 2.46 -10.65 -0.57
N VAL A 460 2.57 -11.18 0.64
CA VAL A 460 1.61 -10.90 1.74
C VAL A 460 2.24 -10.00 2.79
N VAL A 461 1.59 -8.89 3.12
CA VAL A 461 1.95 -7.94 4.17
C VAL A 461 1.03 -8.17 5.38
N VAL A 462 1.60 -8.26 6.58
CA VAL A 462 0.84 -8.33 7.84
C VAL A 462 0.46 -6.91 8.25
N ASP A 463 -0.82 -6.52 8.10
CA ASP A 463 -1.29 -5.19 8.48
C ASP A 463 -1.33 -5.03 10.01
N GLU A 464 -1.94 -6.01 10.68
CA GLU A 464 -2.20 -6.01 12.11
C GLU A 464 -2.25 -7.44 12.66
N GLY A 465 -1.86 -7.59 13.92
CA GLY A 465 -1.98 -8.84 14.67
C GLY A 465 -0.74 -9.72 14.61
N GLU A 466 -0.90 -10.91 15.20
CA GLU A 466 0.13 -11.92 15.31
C GLU A 466 -0.39 -13.30 14.89
N GLY A 467 0.53 -14.13 14.41
CA GLY A 467 0.24 -15.52 14.09
C GLY A 467 1.50 -16.31 13.78
N ASN A 468 1.31 -17.44 13.10
CA ASN A 468 2.37 -18.21 12.47
C ASN A 468 1.88 -18.77 11.15
N TYR A 469 2.79 -18.98 10.21
CA TYR A 469 2.50 -19.69 8.98
C TYR A 469 3.41 -20.90 8.81
N GLU A 470 2.91 -21.90 8.09
CA GLU A 470 3.69 -23.01 7.58
C GLU A 470 3.53 -23.05 6.06
N LEU A 471 4.64 -23.15 5.34
CA LEU A 471 4.73 -23.27 3.89
C LEU A 471 5.51 -24.54 3.56
N VAL A 472 5.01 -25.32 2.61
CA VAL A 472 5.62 -26.59 2.17
C VAL A 472 6.18 -26.41 0.77
N GLY A 473 7.41 -26.89 0.54
CA GLY A 473 8.04 -26.93 -0.78
C GLY A 473 9.02 -28.08 -0.91
N ILE A 474 9.43 -28.39 -2.14
CA ILE A 474 10.31 -29.52 -2.47
C ILE A 474 11.75 -29.04 -2.59
N ARG A 475 12.73 -29.87 -2.18
CA ARG A 475 14.14 -29.48 -2.06
C ARG A 475 15.05 -29.89 -3.24
N ASP A 476 14.62 -29.70 -4.49
CA ASP A 476 15.49 -30.02 -5.66
C ASP A 476 15.70 -28.91 -6.71
N GLN A 477 14.94 -27.82 -6.67
CA GLN A 477 14.92 -26.88 -7.81
C GLN A 477 16.19 -26.03 -8.06
N GLN A 478 17.29 -26.17 -7.30
CA GLN A 478 18.45 -25.27 -7.47
C GLN A 478 19.82 -25.71 -6.89
N ARG A 479 20.15 -27.01 -6.82
CA ARG A 479 21.54 -27.45 -6.50
C ARG A 479 22.62 -26.99 -7.53
N GLN A 480 22.22 -26.47 -8.68
CA GLN A 480 23.05 -26.31 -9.88
C GLN A 480 24.10 -25.16 -9.89
N GLN A 481 24.32 -24.39 -8.82
CA GLN A 481 25.24 -23.23 -8.88
C GLN A 481 26.21 -22.98 -7.71
N ASP A 482 25.97 -23.49 -6.50
CA ASP A 482 26.81 -23.18 -5.32
C ASP A 482 27.75 -24.33 -4.87
N GLU A 483 27.61 -25.53 -5.43
CA GLU A 483 28.45 -26.70 -5.12
C GLU A 483 29.12 -27.22 -6.41
N GLN A 484 30.44 -27.42 -6.35
CA GLN A 484 31.25 -27.86 -7.50
C GLN A 484 30.95 -29.31 -7.84
N GLU A 485 30.71 -29.61 -9.12
CA GLU A 485 30.88 -30.90 -9.81
C GLU A 485 30.95 -32.17 -8.93
N GLU A 486 29.92 -32.42 -8.11
CA GLU A 486 29.67 -33.72 -7.48
C GLU A 486 28.45 -34.38 -8.15
N GLU A 487 28.48 -35.71 -8.21
CA GLU A 487 27.72 -36.51 -9.17
C GLU A 487 26.19 -36.31 -9.08
N TYR A 488 25.53 -36.37 -10.25
CA TYR A 488 24.08 -36.41 -10.38
C TYR A 488 23.50 -37.74 -9.90
N GLU A 489 23.59 -38.04 -8.61
CA GLU A 489 22.61 -38.94 -7.98
C GLU A 489 21.26 -38.23 -7.96
N GLN A 490 20.21 -38.95 -8.41
CA GLN A 490 18.83 -38.52 -8.24
C GLN A 490 18.48 -38.58 -6.75
N GLY A 491 18.75 -37.49 -6.03
CA GLY A 491 18.26 -37.30 -4.68
C GLY A 491 16.74 -37.41 -4.65
N GLU A 492 16.20 -38.06 -3.61
CA GLU A 492 14.75 -38.10 -3.41
C GLU A 492 14.23 -36.69 -3.13
N GLU A 493 13.10 -36.32 -3.75
CA GLU A 493 12.46 -35.01 -3.62
C GLU A 493 12.01 -34.72 -2.17
N GLU A 494 12.94 -34.24 -1.32
CA GLU A 494 12.68 -34.01 0.10
C GLU A 494 11.63 -32.89 0.30
N VAL A 495 10.50 -33.26 0.90
CA VAL A 495 9.48 -32.32 1.36
C VAL A 495 10.03 -31.52 2.54
N ARG A 496 10.09 -30.19 2.38
CA ARG A 496 10.61 -29.27 3.40
C ARG A 496 9.56 -28.26 3.85
N ARG A 497 9.37 -28.18 5.17
CA ARG A 497 8.60 -27.11 5.82
C ARG A 497 9.46 -25.86 6.02
N TYR A 498 8.89 -24.71 5.71
CA TYR A 498 9.37 -23.38 6.07
C TYR A 498 8.29 -22.76 6.97
N SER A 499 8.66 -22.29 8.15
CA SER A 499 7.69 -21.75 9.12
C SER A 499 8.30 -20.62 9.93
N ASP A 500 7.51 -19.58 10.16
CA ASP A 500 7.88 -18.44 10.99
C ASP A 500 6.65 -17.86 11.70
N LYS A 501 6.94 -17.04 12.72
CA LYS A 501 5.93 -16.17 13.33
C LYS A 501 5.67 -14.95 12.45
N LEU A 502 4.44 -14.48 12.47
CA LEU A 502 3.99 -13.28 11.79
C LEU A 502 3.71 -12.19 12.82
N SER A 503 4.19 -10.98 12.55
CA SER A 503 3.88 -9.77 13.31
C SER A 503 3.63 -8.58 12.38
N LYS A 504 2.93 -7.56 12.86
CA LYS A 504 2.66 -6.28 12.16
C LYS A 504 3.89 -5.76 11.39
N GLY A 505 3.72 -5.54 10.08
CA GLY A 505 4.75 -5.04 9.16
C GLY A 505 5.70 -6.11 8.61
N ASP A 506 5.55 -7.38 8.96
CA ASP A 506 6.23 -8.47 8.27
C ASP A 506 5.67 -8.65 6.85
N VAL A 507 6.52 -9.08 5.92
CA VAL A 507 6.13 -9.49 4.58
C VAL A 507 6.52 -10.96 4.38
N PHE A 508 5.66 -11.79 3.81
CA PHE A 508 6.02 -13.17 3.46
C PHE A 508 5.54 -13.55 2.07
N ILE A 509 6.27 -14.46 1.44
CA ILE A 509 6.05 -14.87 0.05
C ILE A 509 5.46 -16.28 0.01
N ILE A 510 4.44 -16.43 -0.82
CA ILE A 510 3.83 -17.72 -1.17
C ILE A 510 4.12 -17.95 -2.65
N PRO A 511 5.09 -18.81 -3.01
CA PRO A 511 5.30 -19.21 -4.40
C PRO A 511 4.09 -20.00 -4.93
N ALA A 512 3.88 -19.96 -6.24
CA ALA A 512 2.85 -20.76 -6.90
C ALA A 512 3.04 -22.26 -6.62
N GLY A 513 1.94 -23.01 -6.55
CA GLY A 513 1.92 -24.45 -6.28
C GLY A 513 2.31 -24.89 -4.87
N HIS A 514 2.82 -23.99 -4.01
CA HIS A 514 3.27 -24.35 -2.66
C HIS A 514 2.10 -24.38 -1.66
N PRO A 515 1.85 -25.52 -0.97
CA PRO A 515 0.87 -25.58 0.10
C PRO A 515 1.25 -24.69 1.29
N LEU A 516 0.28 -23.98 1.85
CA LEU A 516 0.46 -23.15 3.03
C LEU A 516 -0.71 -23.27 4.00
N SER A 517 -0.48 -22.92 5.27
CA SER A 517 -1.53 -22.69 6.27
C SER A 517 -1.12 -21.56 7.21
N ILE A 518 -2.09 -20.80 7.72
CA ILE A 518 -1.85 -19.65 8.61
C ILE A 518 -2.71 -19.81 9.86
N ASN A 519 -2.08 -19.76 11.03
CA ASN A 519 -2.70 -19.80 12.34
C ASN A 519 -2.61 -18.42 13.01
N ALA A 520 -3.70 -17.93 13.56
CA ALA A 520 -3.79 -16.59 14.15
C ALA A 520 -3.73 -16.67 15.69
N SER A 521 -2.72 -16.04 16.29
CA SER A 521 -2.54 -15.98 17.75
C SER A 521 -3.18 -14.73 18.39
N SER A 522 -3.50 -13.73 17.59
CA SER A 522 -4.48 -12.67 17.86
C SER A 522 -5.46 -12.60 16.68
N ASN A 523 -6.40 -11.65 16.66
CA ASN A 523 -7.01 -11.26 15.39
C ASN A 523 -5.91 -10.78 14.43
N LEU A 524 -5.87 -11.33 13.22
CA LEU A 524 -4.79 -11.17 12.24
C LEU A 524 -5.37 -10.64 10.92
N ARG A 525 -4.81 -9.53 10.41
CA ARG A 525 -5.24 -8.91 9.14
C ARG A 525 -4.08 -8.91 8.14
N LEU A 526 -4.32 -9.47 6.95
CA LEU A 526 -3.32 -9.69 5.91
C LEU A 526 -3.74 -9.02 4.61
N LEU A 527 -2.81 -8.34 3.95
CA LEU A 527 -2.94 -7.80 2.59
C LEU A 527 -2.06 -8.60 1.65
N GLY A 528 -2.62 -9.28 0.65
CA GLY A 528 -1.86 -10.02 -0.36
C GLY A 528 -1.91 -9.37 -1.74
N PHE A 529 -0.74 -9.22 -2.38
CA PHE A 529 -0.61 -8.90 -3.79
C PHE A 529 -0.34 -10.20 -4.56
N GLY A 530 -1.32 -10.70 -5.31
CA GLY A 530 -1.18 -11.89 -6.15
C GLY A 530 -0.61 -11.52 -7.50
N ILE A 531 0.65 -11.90 -7.77
CA ILE A 531 1.31 -11.71 -9.07
C ILE A 531 0.95 -12.89 -9.99
N ASN A 532 0.63 -12.62 -11.27
CA ASN A 532 0.15 -13.62 -12.23
C ASN A 532 -1.22 -14.22 -11.83
N ALA A 533 -2.18 -13.34 -11.52
CA ALA A 533 -3.44 -13.70 -10.88
C ALA A 533 -4.61 -14.06 -11.81
N ASN A 534 -4.58 -13.67 -13.09
CA ASN A 534 -5.65 -13.98 -14.04
C ASN A 534 -5.91 -15.49 -14.10
N GLU A 535 -7.12 -15.98 -13.82
CA GLU A 535 -7.49 -17.41 -13.68
C GLU A 535 -6.70 -18.19 -12.59
N ASN A 536 -6.13 -17.53 -11.57
CA ASN A 536 -5.56 -18.26 -10.43
C ASN A 536 -6.67 -19.00 -9.66
N GLN A 537 -6.43 -20.27 -9.35
CA GLN A 537 -7.32 -21.12 -8.56
C GLN A 537 -6.70 -21.39 -7.19
N ARG A 538 -7.52 -21.33 -6.14
CA ARG A 538 -7.11 -21.65 -4.78
C ARG A 538 -7.65 -23.02 -4.39
N ASN A 539 -6.75 -23.97 -4.20
CA ASN A 539 -7.06 -25.37 -4.03
C ASN A 539 -6.86 -25.74 -2.56
N PHE A 540 -7.94 -26.02 -1.83
CA PHE A 540 -7.83 -26.44 -0.43
C PHE A 540 -7.50 -27.93 -0.34
N LEU A 541 -6.77 -28.32 0.71
CA LEU A 541 -6.36 -29.71 0.98
C LEU A 541 -7.14 -30.32 2.15
N ALA A 542 -7.96 -29.51 2.82
CA ALA A 542 -8.79 -29.88 3.96
C ALA A 542 -10.08 -29.04 3.96
N GLY A 543 -11.11 -29.52 4.67
CA GLY A 543 -12.42 -28.86 4.72
C GLY A 543 -13.49 -29.56 3.89
N SER A 544 -14.72 -29.06 4.00
CA SER A 544 -15.91 -29.62 3.36
C SER A 544 -16.12 -29.17 1.90
N GLU A 545 -15.73 -27.94 1.57
CA GLU A 545 -15.77 -27.35 0.21
C GLU A 545 -14.34 -27.12 -0.31
N ASP A 546 -14.18 -26.97 -1.62
CA ASP A 546 -12.93 -26.73 -2.37
C ASP A 546 -11.74 -27.65 -2.07
N ASN A 547 -11.98 -28.73 -1.33
CA ASN A 547 -10.99 -29.71 -0.93
C ASN A 547 -10.67 -30.68 -2.09
N VAL A 548 -9.53 -30.53 -2.75
CA VAL A 548 -9.15 -31.36 -3.90
C VAL A 548 -8.95 -32.84 -3.53
N ILE A 549 -8.51 -33.14 -2.31
CA ILE A 549 -8.34 -34.53 -1.83
C ILE A 549 -9.70 -35.21 -1.68
N LYS A 550 -10.75 -34.47 -1.34
CA LYS A 550 -12.13 -34.98 -1.31
C LYS A 550 -12.62 -35.39 -2.70
N GLN A 551 -12.17 -34.71 -3.76
CA GLN A 551 -12.61 -34.93 -5.15
C GLN A 551 -11.92 -36.12 -5.87
N LEU A 552 -10.82 -36.66 -5.33
CA LEU A 552 -10.19 -37.86 -5.89
C LEU A 552 -11.16 -39.06 -5.89
N ASP A 553 -11.09 -39.92 -6.90
CA ASP A 553 -11.86 -41.17 -6.92
C ASP A 553 -11.50 -42.09 -5.74
N ARG A 554 -12.40 -43.02 -5.37
CA ARG A 554 -12.22 -43.88 -4.19
C ARG A 554 -11.02 -44.81 -4.36
N GLU A 555 -10.88 -45.35 -5.56
CA GLU A 555 -9.81 -46.21 -6.03
C GLU A 555 -8.47 -45.47 -6.07
N VAL A 556 -8.48 -44.18 -6.49
CA VAL A 556 -7.27 -43.33 -6.46
C VAL A 556 -6.85 -43.04 -5.02
N LYS A 557 -7.78 -42.80 -4.10
CA LYS A 557 -7.48 -42.61 -2.67
C LYS A 557 -6.83 -43.85 -2.05
N GLU A 558 -7.31 -45.06 -2.38
CA GLU A 558 -6.73 -46.32 -1.92
C GLU A 558 -5.29 -46.53 -2.40
N LEU A 559 -4.99 -46.13 -3.64
CA LEU A 559 -3.62 -46.19 -4.20
C LEU A 559 -2.70 -45.07 -3.68
N THR A 560 -3.27 -43.94 -3.24
CA THR A 560 -2.52 -42.74 -2.80
C THR A 560 -2.16 -42.78 -1.32
N PHE A 561 -3.02 -43.33 -0.46
CA PHE A 561 -2.88 -43.29 0.99
C PHE A 561 -2.80 -44.70 1.59
N PRO A 562 -1.98 -44.95 2.64
CA PRO A 562 -1.80 -46.28 3.23
C PRO A 562 -2.98 -46.78 4.08
N GLY A 563 -4.11 -46.05 4.12
CA GLY A 563 -5.31 -46.41 4.88
C GLY A 563 -6.44 -46.91 3.97
N SER A 564 -7.44 -47.59 4.53
CA SER A 564 -8.61 -48.01 3.76
C SER A 564 -9.41 -46.81 3.23
N ILE A 565 -10.18 -47.03 2.16
CA ILE A 565 -11.06 -46.02 1.57
C ILE A 565 -12.00 -45.43 2.64
N GLU A 566 -12.59 -46.27 3.48
CA GLU A 566 -13.50 -45.87 4.54
C GLU A 566 -12.80 -45.03 5.63
N ASP A 567 -11.55 -45.35 5.96
CA ASP A 567 -10.75 -44.58 6.92
C ASP A 567 -10.36 -43.20 6.35
N VAL A 568 -9.93 -43.14 5.09
CA VAL A 568 -9.60 -41.89 4.37
C VAL A 568 -10.82 -41.00 4.24
N GLU A 569 -11.95 -41.55 3.77
CA GLU A 569 -13.22 -40.81 3.66
C GLU A 569 -13.70 -40.30 5.02
N ARG A 570 -13.64 -41.12 6.08
CA ARG A 570 -14.02 -40.72 7.44
C ARG A 570 -13.11 -39.59 7.95
N LEU A 571 -11.80 -39.70 7.72
CA LEU A 571 -10.84 -38.68 8.16
C LEU A 571 -11.07 -37.33 7.46
N ILE A 572 -11.24 -37.32 6.14
CA ILE A 572 -11.55 -36.11 5.37
C ILE A 572 -12.85 -35.47 5.86
N LYS A 573 -13.89 -36.28 6.11
CA LYS A 573 -15.19 -35.82 6.61
C LYS A 573 -15.18 -35.34 8.08
N ASN A 574 -14.10 -35.52 8.84
CA ASN A 574 -14.03 -35.00 10.22
C ASN A 574 -14.01 -33.47 10.27
N GLN A 575 -13.43 -32.79 9.26
CA GLN A 575 -13.44 -31.33 9.19
C GLN A 575 -14.71 -30.84 8.47
N GLN A 576 -15.67 -30.37 9.26
CA GLN A 576 -16.97 -29.88 8.81
C GLN A 576 -16.98 -28.38 8.45
N GLN A 577 -15.87 -27.67 8.63
CA GLN A 577 -15.74 -26.25 8.24
C GLN A 577 -14.91 -26.14 6.97
N SER A 578 -15.32 -25.27 6.05
CA SER A 578 -14.57 -24.89 4.86
C SER A 578 -13.70 -23.66 5.15
N TYR A 579 -12.55 -23.54 4.46
CA TYR A 579 -11.65 -22.39 4.42
C TYR A 579 -10.97 -22.03 5.76
N PHE A 580 -11.73 -21.67 6.79
CA PHE A 580 -11.22 -21.34 8.13
C PHE A 580 -11.78 -22.31 9.18
N ALA A 581 -10.97 -22.69 10.16
CA ALA A 581 -11.37 -23.58 11.26
C ALA A 581 -10.76 -23.16 12.60
N ASN A 582 -11.19 -23.78 13.70
CA ASN A 582 -10.51 -23.64 15.00
C ASN A 582 -9.14 -24.35 14.97
N ALA A 583 -8.06 -23.64 15.31
CA ALA A 583 -6.71 -24.19 15.41
C ALA A 583 -6.52 -25.14 16.61
N GLN A 584 -7.37 -25.03 17.65
CA GLN A 584 -7.29 -25.77 18.91
C GLN A 584 -8.61 -26.51 19.24
N PRO A 585 -9.03 -27.49 18.41
CA PRO A 585 -10.32 -28.16 18.58
C PRO A 585 -10.45 -28.93 19.90
N GLN A 586 -9.35 -29.47 20.43
CA GLN A 586 -9.37 -30.20 21.71
C GLN A 586 -9.65 -29.29 22.91
N GLN A 587 -9.10 -28.07 22.94
CA GLN A 587 -9.36 -27.10 24.01
C GLN A 587 -10.82 -26.61 23.97
N GLN A 588 -11.38 -26.39 22.78
CA GLN A 588 -12.80 -26.06 22.66
C GLN A 588 -13.69 -27.21 23.18
N GLN A 589 -13.39 -28.46 22.82
CA GLN A 589 -14.12 -29.61 23.36
C GLN A 589 -14.01 -29.74 24.89
N GLN A 590 -12.88 -29.36 25.49
CA GLN A 590 -12.73 -29.29 26.96
C GLN A 590 -13.60 -28.18 27.54
N ARG A 591 -13.50 -26.94 27.04
CA ARG A 591 -14.33 -25.80 27.48
C ARG A 591 -15.83 -26.08 27.35
N GLU A 592 -16.27 -26.74 26.28
CA GLU A 592 -17.68 -27.13 26.08
C GLU A 592 -18.12 -28.24 27.04
N LYS A 593 -17.25 -29.21 27.36
CA LYS A 593 -17.51 -30.24 28.38
C LYS A 593 -17.58 -29.64 29.79
N GLU A 594 -16.72 -28.67 30.10
CA GLU A 594 -16.69 -27.95 31.38
C GLU A 594 -17.92 -27.03 31.53
N GLY A 595 -18.26 -26.23 30.52
CA GLY A 595 -19.46 -25.40 30.51
C GLY A 595 -20.76 -26.22 30.64
N ARG A 596 -20.81 -27.43 30.05
CA ARG A 596 -21.93 -28.38 30.25
C ARG A 596 -21.94 -29.03 31.64
N ARG A 597 -20.80 -29.18 32.32
CA ARG A 597 -20.73 -29.60 33.73
C ARG A 597 -21.17 -28.47 34.66
N GLY A 598 -20.71 -27.23 34.43
CA GLY A 598 -21.09 -26.04 35.21
C GLY A 598 -22.57 -25.67 35.11
N ARG A 599 -23.23 -25.92 33.97
CA ARG A 599 -24.69 -25.76 33.81
C ARG A 599 -25.53 -26.92 34.34
N ARG A 600 -24.92 -28.01 34.83
CA ARG A 600 -25.62 -29.08 35.56
C ARG A 600 -25.42 -28.92 37.07
N GLY A 601 -25.92 -27.80 37.61
CA GLY A 601 -26.26 -27.73 39.03
C GLY A 601 -27.30 -28.81 39.38
N PRO A 602 -27.39 -29.28 40.64
CA PRO A 602 -28.23 -30.42 40.98
C PRO A 602 -29.71 -30.06 40.82
N ILE A 603 -30.39 -30.65 39.84
CA ILE A 603 -31.85 -30.51 39.65
C ILE A 603 -32.64 -31.29 40.75
N SER A 604 -31.93 -31.93 41.70
CA SER A 604 -32.48 -32.66 42.84
C SER A 604 -33.09 -31.79 43.96
N SER A 605 -33.46 -30.54 43.70
CA SER A 605 -34.03 -29.60 44.69
C SER A 605 -35.42 -29.04 44.35
N ILE A 606 -35.98 -29.31 43.16
CA ILE A 606 -37.26 -28.72 42.72
C ILE A 606 -38.47 -29.65 42.93
N LEU A 607 -38.26 -30.94 43.24
CA LEU A 607 -39.35 -31.93 43.41
C LEU A 607 -39.92 -32.08 44.84
N ASN A 608 -39.46 -31.29 45.82
CA ASN A 608 -39.91 -31.37 47.22
C ASN A 608 -40.76 -30.17 47.69
N ALA A 609 -41.34 -29.38 46.77
CA ALA A 609 -41.97 -28.09 47.09
C ALA A 609 -43.46 -27.95 46.69
N LEU A 610 -44.10 -29.00 46.15
CA LEU A 610 -45.53 -29.01 45.83
C LEU A 610 -46.15 -30.39 46.14
N TYR A 611 -46.43 -30.59 47.43
CA TYR A 611 -47.37 -31.57 47.98
C TYR A 611 -48.15 -30.90 49.11
#